data_AF-A0A3B8JKL8-F1
#
_entry.id   AF-A0A3B8JKL8-F1
#
_cell.length_a   1.000
_cell.length_b   1.000
_cell.length_c   1.000
_cell.angle_alpha   90.00
_cell.angle_beta   90.00
_cell.angle_gamma   90.00
#
_symmetry.space_group_name_H-M   'P 1'
#
loop_
_entity.id
_entity.type
_entity.pdbx_description
1 polymer ?
#
loop_
_entity_poly.entity_id
_entity_poly.type
_entity_poly.pdbx_seq_one_letter_code
_entity_poly.pdbx_strand_id
1 'polypeptide(L)'
;MWNRYGLPIAIIGLGLTASLVSYEFADAARSRDYTPREMRSLLRGFGYTITVSDAPLTDQEAIAAIREFQRGYKIKIDGKPNPQFQDLAATLVRILQANLNLVLKPSPSLPRTQYYGS
;
A
#
# COMPACT_ATOMS: atom_id res chain seq x y z
N MET A 1 44.64 -25.37 -14.14
CA MET A 1 44.53 -23.90 -14.03
C MET A 1 43.08 -23.56 -13.71
N TRP A 2 42.90 -22.67 -12.72
CA TRP A 2 41.67 -21.93 -12.35
C TRP A 2 40.50 -22.72 -11.72
N ASN A 3 39.67 -22.18 -10.82
CA ASN A 3 39.78 -21.31 -9.62
C ASN A 3 38.30 -21.07 -9.18
N ARG A 4 38.03 -21.25 -7.87
CA ARG A 4 36.92 -20.69 -7.06
C ARG A 4 35.45 -20.98 -7.44
N TYR A 5 34.64 -21.16 -6.40
CA TYR A 5 33.32 -20.56 -6.08
C TYR A 5 32.68 -21.52 -5.06
N GLY A 6 32.68 -21.21 -3.76
CA GLY A 6 31.79 -20.21 -3.17
C GLY A 6 30.42 -20.86 -2.95
N LEU A 7 30.21 -21.42 -1.75
CA LEU A 7 28.99 -22.14 -1.37
C LEU A 7 27.73 -21.31 -1.70
N PRO A 8 26.72 -21.86 -2.38
CA PRO A 8 25.49 -21.12 -2.68
C PRO A 8 24.69 -20.93 -1.38
N ILE A 9 24.42 -19.66 -1.05
CA ILE A 9 23.46 -19.29 0.00
C ILE A 9 22.09 -19.79 -0.45
N ALA A 10 21.53 -20.74 0.31
CA ALA A 10 20.18 -21.21 0.14
C ALA A 10 19.21 -20.06 0.43
N ILE A 11 18.63 -19.49 -0.63
CA ILE A 11 17.51 -18.57 -0.52
C ILE A 11 16.31 -19.40 -0.06
N ILE A 12 15.96 -19.29 1.21
CA ILE A 12 14.69 -19.81 1.72
C ILE A 12 13.60 -18.95 1.11
N GLY A 13 13.06 -19.43 -0.02
CA GLY A 13 11.89 -18.86 -0.66
C GLY A 13 10.68 -19.03 0.25
N LEU A 14 10.36 -17.99 1.02
CA LEU A 14 9.02 -17.79 1.54
C LEU A 14 8.12 -17.44 0.35
N GLY A 15 7.69 -18.49 -0.36
CA GLY A 15 6.69 -18.41 -1.41
C GLY A 15 5.36 -18.02 -0.80
N LEU A 16 5.15 -16.71 -0.61
CA LEU A 16 3.81 -16.16 -0.51
C LEU A 16 3.18 -16.37 -1.89
N THR A 17 2.47 -17.48 -2.06
CA THR A 17 1.52 -17.63 -3.16
C THR A 17 0.42 -16.59 -2.92
N ALA A 18 0.65 -15.37 -3.39
CA ALA A 18 -0.40 -14.37 -3.49
C ALA A 18 -1.37 -14.92 -4.53
N SER A 19 -2.41 -15.62 -4.06
CA SER A 19 -3.61 -15.85 -4.83
C SER A 19 -4.03 -14.49 -5.34
N LEU A 20 -3.83 -14.25 -6.64
CA LEU A 20 -4.26 -13.03 -7.31
C LEU A 20 -5.78 -13.13 -7.34
N VAL A 21 -6.43 -12.70 -6.26
CA VAL A 21 -7.83 -12.34 -6.30
C VAL A 21 -7.88 -11.20 -7.30
N SER A 22 -8.39 -11.50 -8.50
CA SER A 22 -8.84 -10.49 -9.45
C SER A 22 -9.97 -9.74 -8.76
N TYR A 23 -9.62 -8.72 -7.97
CA TYR A 23 -10.57 -7.80 -7.41
C TYR A 23 -10.95 -6.89 -8.58
N GLU A 24 -12.09 -7.18 -9.22
CA GLU A 24 -12.77 -6.13 -9.96
C GLU A 24 -13.02 -5.01 -8.95
N PHE A 25 -12.21 -3.95 -9.02
CA PHE A 25 -12.48 -2.71 -8.32
C PHE A 25 -13.71 -2.12 -8.99
N ALA A 26 -14.89 -2.65 -8.66
CA ALA A 26 -16.12 -1.91 -8.87
C ALA A 26 -15.92 -0.61 -8.10
N ASP A 27 -15.78 0.50 -8.83
CA ASP A 27 -15.51 1.84 -8.35
C ASP A 27 -16.47 2.21 -7.20
N ALA A 28 -16.09 1.87 -5.97
CA ALA A 28 -16.68 2.46 -4.79
C ALA A 28 -16.10 3.88 -4.74
N ALA A 29 -16.74 4.80 -5.47
CA ALA A 29 -16.32 6.18 -5.57
C ALA A 29 -16.07 6.74 -4.16
N ARG A 30 -14.80 7.00 -3.85
CA ARG A 30 -14.41 7.62 -2.59
C ARG A 30 -15.20 8.92 -2.42
N SER A 31 -15.71 9.19 -1.22
CA SER A 31 -16.43 10.45 -0.94
C SER A 31 -15.59 11.70 -1.15
N ARG A 32 -14.27 11.59 -0.97
CA ARG A 32 -13.27 12.58 -1.38
C ARG A 32 -11.92 11.92 -1.66
N ASP A 33 -11.06 12.67 -2.34
CA ASP A 33 -9.66 12.30 -2.48
C ASP A 33 -8.92 12.36 -1.14
N TYR A 34 -7.84 11.58 -1.07
CA TYR A 34 -6.92 11.62 0.05
C TYR A 34 -6.20 12.98 0.08
N THR A 35 -6.08 13.56 1.27
CA THR A 35 -5.13 14.66 1.45
C THR A 35 -3.70 14.14 1.31
N PRO A 36 -2.73 15.01 0.99
CA PRO A 36 -1.33 14.60 0.90
C PRO A 36 -0.83 13.95 2.20
N ARG A 37 -1.20 14.51 3.36
CA ARG A 37 -0.82 13.94 4.67
C ARG A 37 -1.40 12.55 4.88
N GLU A 38 -2.69 12.33 4.61
CA GLU A 38 -3.32 11.02 4.76
C GLU A 38 -2.68 9.97 3.85
N MET A 39 -2.40 10.33 2.59
CA MET A 39 -1.76 9.42 1.66
C MET A 39 -0.33 9.05 2.12
N ARG A 40 0.44 10.02 2.61
CA ARG A 40 1.78 9.74 3.15
C ARG A 40 1.72 8.87 4.40
N SER A 41 0.76 9.12 5.29
CA SER A 41 0.55 8.28 6.48
C SER A 41 0.19 6.85 6.09
N LEU A 42 -0.65 6.66 5.08
CA LEU A 42 -1.01 5.34 4.54
C LEU A 42 0.21 4.63 3.96
N LEU A 43 0.96 5.29 3.08
CA LEU A 43 2.16 4.72 2.48
C LEU A 43 3.20 4.36 3.55
N ARG A 44 3.42 5.22 4.54
CA ARG A 44 4.27 4.89 5.69
C ARG A 44 3.73 3.70 6.47
N GLY A 45 2.43 3.65 6.72
CA GLY A 45 1.76 2.54 7.41
C GLY A 45 1.86 1.20 6.67
N PHE A 46 1.99 1.24 5.34
CA PHE A 46 2.24 0.07 4.49
C PHE A 46 3.73 -0.29 4.37
N GLY A 47 4.61 0.47 5.04
CA GLY A 47 6.04 0.17 5.11
C GLY A 47 6.90 0.89 4.07
N TYR A 48 6.35 1.83 3.30
CA TYR A 48 7.15 2.63 2.38
C TYR A 48 7.96 3.69 3.15
N THR A 49 9.19 3.93 2.68
CA THR A 49 10.03 5.00 3.23
C THR A 49 9.48 6.34 2.71
N ILE A 50 8.68 7.01 3.54
CA ILE A 50 8.09 8.32 3.22
C ILE A 50 7.96 9.22 4.46
N THR A 51 8.21 10.52 4.32
CA THR A 51 8.04 11.51 5.39
C THR A 51 6.61 12.03 5.47
N VAL A 52 5.90 11.78 6.58
CA VAL A 52 4.52 12.29 6.79
C VAL A 52 4.54 13.81 6.90
N SER A 53 3.89 14.48 5.95
CA SER A 53 3.78 15.93 5.84
C SER A 53 2.60 16.33 4.95
N ASP A 54 2.22 17.61 4.99
CA ASP A 54 1.19 18.20 4.10
C ASP A 54 1.74 18.61 2.72
N ALA A 55 3.02 18.35 2.43
CA ALA A 55 3.63 18.74 1.16
C ALA A 55 2.88 18.11 -0.03
N PRO A 56 2.89 18.67 -1.25
CA PRO A 56 2.30 18.00 -2.41
C PRO A 56 2.99 16.64 -2.68
N LEU A 57 2.27 15.63 -3.19
CA LEU A 57 2.81 14.28 -3.51
C LEU A 57 3.67 14.26 -4.79
N THR A 58 4.53 15.27 -4.96
CA THR A 58 5.34 15.50 -6.15
C THR A 58 6.83 15.44 -5.86
N ASP A 59 7.22 15.30 -4.59
CA ASP A 59 8.61 15.07 -4.21
C ASP A 59 9.07 13.66 -4.59
N GLN A 60 10.39 13.47 -4.67
CA GLN A 60 11.00 12.23 -5.14
C GLN A 60 10.63 11.03 -4.26
N GLU A 61 10.54 11.22 -2.95
CA GLU A 61 10.19 10.18 -1.98
C GLU A 61 8.74 9.72 -2.19
N ALA A 62 7.80 10.67 -2.29
CA ALA A 62 6.39 10.39 -2.57
C ALA A 62 6.18 9.71 -3.93
N ILE A 63 6.82 10.21 -4.99
CA ILE A 63 6.73 9.60 -6.32
C ILE A 63 7.26 8.17 -6.30
N ALA A 64 8.40 7.92 -5.63
CA ALA A 64 8.97 6.58 -5.51
C ALA A 64 8.00 5.61 -4.80
N ALA A 65 7.47 6.02 -3.63
CA ALA A 65 6.52 5.21 -2.87
C ALA A 65 5.24 4.91 -3.68
N ILE A 66 4.69 5.90 -4.39
CA ILE A 66 3.51 5.70 -5.25
C ILE A 66 3.82 4.72 -6.38
N ARG A 67 4.99 4.82 -7.04
CA ARG A 67 5.37 3.89 -8.11
C ARG A 67 5.56 2.47 -7.60
N GLU A 68 6.14 2.29 -6.42
CA GLU A 68 6.31 0.98 -5.81
C GLU A 68 4.96 0.36 -5.44
N PHE A 69 4.05 1.16 -4.87
CA PHE A 69 2.68 0.73 -4.63
C PHE A 69 1.98 0.33 -5.93
N GLN A 70 2.01 1.18 -6.95
CA GLN A 70 1.38 0.90 -8.24
C GLN A 70 1.92 -0.39 -8.86
N ARG A 71 3.24 -0.61 -8.76
CA ARG A 71 3.89 -1.84 -9.21
C ARG A 71 3.44 -3.07 -8.40
N GLY A 72 3.40 -2.95 -7.07
CA GLY A 72 3.01 -4.05 -6.18
C GLY A 72 1.58 -4.53 -6.42
N TYR A 73 0.68 -3.59 -6.71
CA TYR A 73 -0.73 -3.89 -7.00
C TYR A 73 -1.06 -4.01 -8.49
N LYS A 74 -0.05 -3.98 -9.38
CA LYS A 74 -0.18 -4.18 -10.83
C LYS A 74 -1.19 -3.22 -11.50
N ILE A 75 -1.27 -1.99 -11.01
CA ILE A 75 -2.03 -0.91 -11.63
C ILE A 75 -1.12 -0.03 -12.49
N LYS A 76 -1.68 0.95 -13.21
CA LYS A 76 -0.90 1.85 -14.07
C LYS A 76 0.19 2.57 -13.26
N ILE A 77 1.45 2.40 -13.68
CA ILE A 77 2.62 2.97 -13.01
C ILE A 77 2.95 4.34 -13.64
N ASP A 78 2.41 5.40 -13.08
CA ASP A 78 2.66 6.78 -13.50
C ASP A 78 3.30 7.65 -12.40
N GLY A 79 3.42 7.12 -11.18
CA GLY A 79 3.94 7.84 -10.02
C GLY A 79 3.06 8.99 -9.55
N LYS A 80 1.79 9.00 -9.96
CA LYS A 80 0.81 10.02 -9.59
C LYS A 80 -0.29 9.40 -8.73
N PRO A 81 -0.88 10.16 -7.81
CA PRO A 81 -2.05 9.72 -7.04
C PRO A 81 -3.31 9.75 -7.92
N ASN A 82 -3.33 8.99 -9.01
CA ASN A 82 -4.45 8.90 -9.93
C ASN A 82 -5.68 8.26 -9.23
N PRO A 83 -6.90 8.41 -9.80
CA PRO A 83 -8.12 7.90 -9.17
C PRO A 83 -8.01 6.40 -8.80
N GLN A 84 -7.62 5.55 -9.76
CA GLN A 84 -7.44 4.11 -9.54
C GLN A 84 -6.52 3.77 -8.35
N PHE A 85 -5.38 4.47 -8.24
CA PHE A 85 -4.45 4.32 -7.11
C PHE A 85 -5.13 4.65 -5.78
N GLN A 86 -5.84 5.76 -5.74
CA GLN A 86 -6.46 6.21 -4.51
C GLN A 86 -7.69 5.34 -4.14
N ASP A 87 -8.47 4.84 -5.11
CA ASP A 87 -9.61 3.93 -4.88
C ASP A 87 -9.16 2.58 -4.32
N LEU A 88 -8.04 2.07 -4.85
CA LEU A 88 -7.37 0.91 -4.30
C LEU A 88 -6.88 1.17 -2.87
N ALA A 89 -6.23 2.30 -2.61
CA ALA A 89 -5.76 2.66 -1.27
C ALA A 89 -6.91 2.70 -0.25
N ALA A 90 -8.03 3.35 -0.59
CA ALA A 90 -9.28 3.34 0.19
C ALA A 90 -9.80 1.93 0.48
N THR A 91 -9.86 1.09 -0.56
CA THR A 91 -10.33 -0.29 -0.43
C THR A 91 -9.46 -1.09 0.54
N LEU A 92 -8.14 -0.97 0.43
CA LEU A 92 -7.18 -1.65 1.30
C LEU A 92 -7.32 -1.21 2.76
N VAL A 93 -7.45 0.09 3.03
CA VAL A 93 -7.66 0.61 4.38
C VAL A 93 -8.95 0.04 4.98
N ARG A 94 -10.06 0.05 4.23
CA ARG A 94 -11.33 -0.48 4.70
C ARG A 94 -11.24 -1.96 5.06
N ILE A 95 -10.62 -2.78 4.20
CA ILE A 95 -10.40 -4.21 4.43
C ILE A 95 -9.51 -4.42 5.66
N LEU A 96 -8.42 -3.67 5.78
CA LEU A 96 -7.52 -3.74 6.92
C LEU A 96 -8.26 -3.45 8.23
N GLN A 97 -9.00 -2.35 8.31
CA GLN A 97 -9.78 -2.00 9.51
C GLN A 97 -10.83 -3.07 9.84
N ALA A 98 -11.49 -3.66 8.83
CA ALA A 98 -12.44 -4.74 9.05
C ALA A 98 -11.76 -5.98 9.65
N ASN A 99 -10.62 -6.38 9.11
CA ASN A 99 -9.85 -7.53 9.61
C ASN A 99 -9.29 -7.28 11.01
N LEU A 100 -8.75 -6.10 11.28
CA LEU A 100 -8.24 -5.73 12.61
C LEU A 100 -9.36 -5.76 13.65
N ASN A 101 -10.56 -5.31 13.29
CA ASN A 101 -11.73 -5.42 14.18
C ASN A 101 -12.10 -6.87 14.52
N LEU A 102 -11.95 -7.79 13.57
CA LEU A 102 -12.24 -9.21 13.79
C LEU A 102 -11.19 -9.88 14.69
N VAL A 103 -9.91 -9.56 14.45
CA VAL A 103 -8.78 -10.23 15.10
C VAL A 103 -8.46 -9.63 16.46
N LEU A 104 -8.37 -8.31 16.55
CA LEU A 104 -7.93 -7.61 17.77
C LEU A 104 -9.09 -7.19 18.67
N LYS A 105 -10.30 -7.10 18.13
CA LYS A 105 -11.52 -6.66 18.85
C LYS A 105 -11.29 -5.39 19.69
N PRO A 106 -10.73 -4.31 19.11
CA PRO A 106 -10.43 -3.09 19.84
C PRO A 106 -11.71 -2.46 20.41
N SER A 107 -11.58 -1.72 21.51
CA SER A 107 -12.68 -1.00 22.16
C SER A 107 -12.32 0.47 22.33
N PRO A 108 -12.95 1.40 21.57
CA PRO A 108 -13.97 1.16 20.55
C PRO A 108 -13.41 0.50 19.26
N SER A 109 -14.30 -0.10 18.46
CA SER A 109 -13.95 -0.66 17.15
C SER A 109 -13.39 0.42 16.21
N LEU A 110 -12.49 0.02 15.31
CA LEU A 110 -12.05 0.87 14.21
C LEU A 110 -13.23 1.22 13.29
N PRO A 111 -13.26 2.42 12.70
CA PRO A 111 -14.47 2.99 12.11
C PRO A 111 -14.88 2.36 10.76
N ARG A 112 -14.06 1.45 10.20
CA ARG A 112 -14.24 0.80 8.88
C ARG A 112 -14.39 1.82 7.74
N THR A 113 -13.68 2.94 7.87
CA THR A 113 -13.65 4.00 6.87
C THR A 113 -12.59 3.70 5.81
N GLN A 114 -12.63 4.50 4.76
CA GLN A 114 -11.67 4.46 3.67
C GLN A 114 -10.44 5.35 3.91
N TYR A 115 -10.25 5.88 5.13
CA TYR A 115 -9.18 6.82 5.45
C TYR A 115 -8.30 6.29 6.58
N TYR A 116 -7.00 6.54 6.48
CA TYR A 116 -6.00 6.08 7.45
C TYR A 116 -5.61 7.24 8.38
N GLY A 117 -5.68 7.02 9.69
CA GLY A 117 -5.29 8.01 10.71
C GLY A 117 -6.31 9.13 10.96
N SER A 118 -7.58 8.90 10.58
CA SER A 118 -8.73 9.78 10.87
C SER A 118 -9.16 9.73 12.33
#